data_AF-A0AA95SFL6-F1
#
_entry.id   AF-A0AA95SFL6-F1
#
_cell.length_a   1.000
_cell.length_b   1.000
_cell.length_c   1.000
_cell.angle_alpha   90.00
_cell.angle_beta   90.00
_cell.angle_gamma   90.00
#
_symmetry.space_group_name_H-M   'P 1'
#
loop_
_entity.id
_entity.type
_entity.pdbx_description
1 polymer ?
#
loop_
_entity_poly.entity_id
_entity_poly.type
_entity_poly.pdbx_seq_one_letter_code
_entity_poly.pdbx_strand_id
1 'polypeptide(L)'
;MIESDSPKFKGGNERSHKTVAALDSIESNSNIKLINKDKPEFDIDIKLSARLLEITSSIDIGNPQNMKLIETEIGKSMKKDIEKLIAYCQSKNSDVFGLGDKYRSTVRHSNLTDEKWYIMYKNAKVNIKVDFSVIRTGLNE
;
A
#
# COMPACT_ATOMS: atom_id res chain seq x y z
N MET A 1 -7.36 -5.73 8.81
CA MET A 1 -8.02 -7.04 8.59
C MET A 1 -7.67 -7.46 7.18
N ILE A 2 -7.14 -8.66 6.98
CA ILE A 2 -6.76 -9.16 5.65
C ILE A 2 -7.92 -10.01 5.13
N GLU A 3 -8.60 -9.50 4.11
CA GLU A 3 -9.63 -10.26 3.42
C GLU A 3 -8.96 -11.02 2.27
N SER A 4 -8.91 -12.36 2.37
CA SER A 4 -8.40 -13.22 1.30
C SER A 4 -9.48 -14.20 0.85
N ASP A 5 -9.70 -14.27 -0.46
CA ASP A 5 -10.62 -15.23 -1.09
C ASP A 5 -9.98 -16.60 -1.35
N SER A 6 -8.69 -16.77 -0.99
CA SER A 6 -7.96 -18.00 -1.34
C SER A 6 -8.51 -19.22 -0.58
N PRO A 7 -8.76 -20.36 -1.26
CA PRO A 7 -9.29 -21.59 -0.64
C PRO A 7 -8.43 -22.10 0.52
N LYS A 8 -7.13 -21.79 0.52
CA LYS A 8 -6.17 -22.17 1.57
C LYS A 8 -6.43 -21.49 2.93
N PHE A 9 -7.20 -20.41 2.98
CA PHE A 9 -7.62 -19.76 4.23
C PHE A 9 -8.97 -20.27 4.75
N LYS A 10 -9.62 -21.22 4.05
CA LYS A 10 -10.95 -21.74 4.39
C LYS A 10 -10.84 -23.12 5.07
N GLY A 11 -10.73 -23.12 6.40
CA GLY A 11 -11.10 -24.28 7.22
C GLY A 11 -12.64 -24.41 7.29
N GLY A 12 -13.15 -25.64 7.41
CA GLY A 12 -14.56 -26.00 7.21
C GLY A 12 -15.60 -25.18 8.00
N ASN A 13 -16.79 -25.09 7.37
CA ASN A 13 -18.02 -24.33 7.68
C ASN A 13 -18.09 -22.85 7.22
N GLU A 14 -19.15 -22.56 6.48
CA GLU A 14 -19.47 -21.33 5.74
C GLU A 14 -19.73 -20.10 6.63
N ARG A 15 -18.66 -19.57 7.23
CA ARG A 15 -18.56 -18.15 7.56
C ARG A 15 -17.26 -17.65 6.94
N SER A 16 -17.31 -16.49 6.29
CA SER A 16 -16.12 -15.82 5.75
C SER A 16 -15.06 -15.66 6.85
N HIS A 17 -14.11 -16.59 6.94
CA HIS A 17 -13.00 -16.53 7.89
C HIS A 17 -12.09 -15.37 7.48
N LYS A 18 -12.34 -14.18 8.05
CA LYS A 18 -11.42 -13.05 7.93
C LYS A 18 -10.12 -13.43 8.62
N THR A 19 -9.02 -13.33 7.90
CA THR A 19 -7.69 -13.58 8.47
C THR A 19 -7.16 -12.27 9.06
N VAL A 20 -6.70 -12.31 10.29
CA VAL A 20 -6.05 -11.17 10.95
C VAL A 20 -4.60 -11.53 11.14
N ALA A 21 -3.71 -10.62 10.75
CA ALA A 21 -2.30 -10.70 11.06
C ALA A 21 -1.92 -9.50 11.92
N ALA A 22 -1.17 -9.74 13.00
CA ALA A 22 -0.55 -8.73 13.82
C ALA A 22 0.90 -8.54 13.34
N LEU A 23 1.29 -7.28 13.10
CA LEU A 23 2.60 -6.90 12.58
C LEU A 23 3.28 -5.91 13.54
N ASP A 24 4.58 -6.02 13.71
CA ASP A 24 5.45 -5.05 14.41
C ASP A 24 6.67 -4.66 13.56
N SER A 25 7.47 -3.72 14.06
CA SER A 25 8.72 -3.25 13.42
C SER A 25 8.57 -2.96 11.92
N ILE A 26 7.56 -2.15 11.57
CA ILE A 26 7.27 -1.81 10.17
C ILE A 26 8.33 -0.82 9.67
N GLU A 27 9.13 -1.28 8.74
CA GLU A 27 10.00 -0.45 7.92
C GLU A 27 9.31 -0.16 6.58
N SER A 28 9.42 1.09 6.13
CA SER A 28 8.79 1.56 4.91
C SER A 28 9.74 2.41 4.11
N ASN A 29 9.79 2.15 2.80
CA ASN A 29 10.38 3.04 1.83
C ASN A 29 9.39 3.28 0.71
N SER A 30 9.17 4.54 0.37
CA SER A 30 8.26 4.93 -0.70
C SER A 30 8.95 5.83 -1.71
N ASN A 31 8.59 5.66 -2.98
CA ASN A 31 9.04 6.50 -4.06
C ASN A 31 7.86 6.95 -4.91
N ILE A 32 7.79 8.26 -5.15
CA ILE A 32 6.74 8.88 -5.95
C ILE A 32 7.36 9.39 -7.26
N LYS A 33 6.75 9.01 -8.38
CA LYS A 33 7.14 9.46 -9.73
C LYS A 33 5.97 10.13 -10.41
N LEU A 34 6.24 11.22 -11.11
CA LEU A 34 5.29 11.82 -12.04
C LEU A 34 5.46 11.13 -13.40
N ILE A 35 4.40 10.50 -13.88
CA ILE A 35 4.37 9.75 -15.15
C ILE A 35 3.81 10.59 -16.29
N ASN A 36 2.80 11.43 -15.99
CA ASN A 36 2.24 12.37 -16.95
C ASN A 36 2.02 13.73 -16.28
N LYS A 37 2.53 14.79 -16.91
CA LYS A 37 2.41 16.17 -16.41
C LYS A 37 1.10 16.86 -16.84
N ASP A 38 0.63 16.58 -18.06
CA ASP A 38 -0.49 17.34 -18.66
C ASP A 38 -1.82 16.88 -18.06
N LYS A 39 -1.94 15.57 -17.84
CA LYS A 39 -2.96 14.98 -16.97
C LYS A 39 -2.23 14.30 -15.81
N PRO A 40 -2.10 14.95 -14.64
CA PRO A 40 -1.27 14.47 -13.55
C PRO A 40 -1.51 13.00 -13.24
N GLU A 41 -0.51 12.18 -13.54
CA GLU A 41 -0.51 10.75 -13.25
C GLU A 41 0.76 10.42 -12.46
N PHE A 42 0.59 9.76 -11.33
CA PHE A 42 1.67 9.42 -10.43
C PHE A 42 1.73 7.92 -10.20
N ASP A 43 2.95 7.39 -10.16
CA ASP A 43 3.22 6.07 -9.65
C ASP A 43 3.80 6.20 -8.24
N ILE A 44 3.19 5.50 -7.30
CA ILE A 44 3.67 5.37 -5.91
C ILE A 44 4.09 3.92 -5.70
N ASP A 45 5.40 3.72 -5.61
CA ASP A 45 6.02 2.44 -5.29
C ASP A 45 6.31 2.41 -3.78
N ILE A 46 5.67 1.51 -3.04
CA ILE A 46 5.83 1.37 -1.59
C ILE A 46 6.41 -0.02 -1.30
N LYS A 47 7.57 -0.06 -0.64
CA LYS A 47 8.17 -1.27 -0.10
C LYS A 47 7.97 -1.25 1.41
N LEU A 48 7.29 -2.27 1.90
CA LEU A 48 7.02 -2.45 3.32
C LEU A 48 7.63 -3.75 3.78
N SER A 49 8.25 -3.72 4.94
CA SER A 49 8.74 -4.92 5.59
C SER A 49 8.40 -4.86 7.06
N ALA A 50 7.84 -5.93 7.60
CA ALA A 50 7.41 -5.99 8.99
C ALA A 50 7.66 -7.38 9.57
N ARG A 51 7.77 -7.49 10.89
CA ARG A 51 7.76 -8.79 11.54
C ARG A 51 6.31 -9.23 11.74
N LEU A 52 6.05 -10.50 11.44
CA LEU A 52 4.76 -11.14 11.66
C LEU A 52 4.74 -11.74 13.07
N LEU A 53 3.89 -11.20 13.95
CA LEU A 53 3.75 -11.68 15.32
C LEU A 53 2.77 -12.86 15.40
N GLU A 54 1.57 -12.64 14.88
CA GLU A 54 0.47 -13.61 14.95
C GLU A 54 -0.35 -13.58 13.67
N ILE A 55 -0.91 -14.73 13.30
CA ILE A 55 -1.91 -14.84 12.23
C ILE A 55 -3.00 -15.81 12.65
N THR A 56 -4.27 -15.45 12.45
CA THR A 56 -5.42 -16.29 12.85
C THR A 56 -5.73 -17.42 11.86
N SER A 57 -4.80 -17.72 10.94
CA SER A 57 -4.97 -18.73 9.90
C SER A 57 -4.25 -20.02 10.31
N SER A 58 -4.82 -21.17 9.96
CA SER A 58 -4.18 -22.49 10.12
C SER A 58 -3.11 -22.77 9.06
N ILE A 59 -2.73 -21.78 8.25
CA ILE A 59 -1.73 -21.93 7.21
C ILE A 59 -0.33 -22.13 7.82
N ASP A 60 0.41 -23.11 7.31
CA ASP A 60 1.79 -23.33 7.74
C ASP A 60 2.69 -22.20 7.24
N ILE A 61 3.11 -21.33 8.16
CA ILE A 61 4.01 -20.19 7.93
C ILE A 61 5.48 -20.60 7.71
N GLY A 62 5.84 -21.84 8.05
CA GLY A 62 7.17 -22.40 7.80
C GLY A 62 7.39 -22.68 6.32
N ASN A 63 6.32 -23.02 5.59
CA ASN A 63 6.36 -23.26 4.15
C ASN A 63 6.60 -21.95 3.35
N PRO A 64 7.66 -21.86 2.53
CA PRO A 64 7.97 -20.65 1.78
C PRO A 64 6.88 -20.18 0.81
N GLN A 65 6.13 -21.11 0.19
CA GLN A 65 5.06 -20.73 -0.73
C GLN A 65 3.85 -20.15 0.01
N ASN A 66 3.54 -20.69 1.19
CA ASN A 66 2.49 -20.15 2.04
C ASN A 66 2.86 -18.78 2.60
N MET A 67 4.12 -18.58 3.01
CA MET A 67 4.60 -17.26 3.44
C MET A 67 4.45 -16.22 2.32
N LYS A 68 4.85 -16.56 1.09
CA LYS A 68 4.70 -15.67 -0.07
C LYS A 68 3.23 -15.34 -0.36
N LEU A 69 2.33 -16.29 -0.14
CA LEU A 69 0.89 -16.05 -0.23
C LEU A 69 0.44 -15.05 0.84
N ILE A 70 0.83 -15.23 2.11
CA ILE A 70 0.53 -14.30 3.20
C ILE A 70 1.03 -12.89 2.86
N GLU A 71 2.28 -12.76 2.43
CA GLU A 71 2.88 -11.47 2.06
C GLU A 71 2.09 -10.78 0.95
N THR A 72 1.70 -11.55 -0.08
CA THR A 72 0.89 -11.05 -1.20
C THR A 72 -0.47 -10.54 -0.74
N GLU A 73 -1.16 -11.29 0.13
CA GLU A 73 -2.49 -10.90 0.61
C GLU A 73 -2.44 -9.70 1.57
N ILE A 74 -1.40 -9.61 2.42
CA ILE A 74 -1.14 -8.41 3.22
C ILE A 74 -0.89 -7.20 2.31
N GLY A 75 0.00 -7.34 1.32
CA GLY A 75 0.31 -6.27 0.38
C GLY A 75 -0.92 -5.77 -0.38
N LYS A 76 -1.80 -6.68 -0.83
CA LYS A 76 -3.09 -6.32 -1.45
C LYS A 76 -4.01 -5.56 -0.50
N SER A 77 -4.12 -6.01 0.76
CA SER A 77 -4.94 -5.33 1.76
C SER A 77 -4.43 -3.92 2.01
N MET A 78 -3.12 -3.76 2.19
CA MET A 78 -2.49 -2.44 2.38
C MET A 78 -2.69 -1.54 1.17
N LYS A 79 -2.49 -2.07 -0.05
CA LYS A 79 -2.76 -1.33 -1.29
C LYS A 79 -4.19 -0.79 -1.32
N LYS A 80 -5.19 -1.63 -1.03
CA LYS A 80 -6.61 -1.23 -1.01
C LYS A 80 -6.89 -0.12 0.00
N ASP A 81 -6.27 -0.18 1.18
CA ASP A 81 -6.46 0.84 2.22
C ASP A 81 -5.77 2.17 1.84
N ILE A 82 -4.61 2.12 1.21
CA ILE A 82 -3.92 3.31 0.69
C ILE A 82 -4.71 3.93 -0.47
N GLU A 83 -5.25 3.13 -1.39
CA GLU A 83 -6.12 3.61 -2.48
C GLU A 83 -7.35 4.36 -1.93
N LYS A 84 -8.00 3.80 -0.91
CA LYS A 84 -9.13 4.47 -0.23
C LYS A 84 -8.69 5.77 0.46
N LEU A 85 -7.53 5.78 1.11
CA LEU A 85 -7.01 6.96 1.78
C LEU A 85 -6.72 8.08 0.78
N ILE A 86 -6.11 7.77 -0.37
CA ILE A 86 -5.88 8.75 -1.45
C ILE A 86 -7.21 9.28 -1.98
N ALA A 87 -8.18 8.40 -2.27
CA ALA A 87 -9.50 8.83 -2.74
C ALA A 87 -10.20 9.74 -1.71
N TYR A 88 -10.08 9.44 -0.41
CA TYR A 88 -10.60 10.29 0.65
C TYR A 88 -9.91 11.66 0.68
N CYS A 89 -8.58 11.69 0.64
CA CYS A 89 -7.78 12.92 0.57
C CYS A 89 -8.15 13.78 -0.66
N GLN A 90 -8.32 13.16 -1.83
CA GLN A 90 -8.78 13.83 -3.05
C GLN A 90 -10.20 14.41 -2.88
N SER A 91 -11.12 13.68 -2.26
CA SER A 91 -12.48 14.18 -1.98
C SER A 91 -12.50 15.40 -1.04
N LYS A 92 -11.49 15.50 -0.17
CA LYS A 92 -11.28 16.63 0.74
C LYS A 92 -10.35 17.70 0.18
N ASN A 93 -9.89 17.53 -1.07
CA ASN A 93 -8.96 18.44 -1.72
C ASN A 93 -7.67 18.70 -0.89
N SER A 94 -7.18 17.66 -0.22
CA SER A 94 -6.04 17.74 0.69
C SER A 94 -4.92 16.82 0.21
N ASP A 95 -3.78 17.40 -0.17
CA ASP A 95 -2.61 16.66 -0.63
C ASP A 95 -1.66 16.34 0.53
N VAL A 96 -1.96 15.28 1.25
CA VAL A 96 -1.15 14.80 2.40
C VAL A 96 0.12 14.08 1.94
N PHE A 97 0.15 13.58 0.70
CA PHE A 97 1.24 12.76 0.18
C PHE A 97 2.32 13.58 -0.56
N GLY A 98 2.15 14.90 -0.68
CA GLY A 98 3.12 15.78 -1.32
C GLY A 98 3.22 15.59 -2.84
N LEU A 99 2.14 15.19 -3.49
CA LEU A 99 2.14 14.99 -4.95
C LEU A 99 2.37 16.31 -5.71
N GLY A 100 1.90 17.44 -5.17
CA GLY A 100 2.12 18.76 -5.72
C GLY A 100 3.58 19.20 -5.64
N ASP A 101 4.27 18.86 -4.56
CA ASP A 101 5.72 19.09 -4.43
C ASP A 101 6.50 18.22 -5.41
N LYS A 102 6.08 16.96 -5.57
CA LYS A 102 6.67 16.11 -6.60
C LYS A 102 6.46 16.66 -8.00
N TYR A 103 5.27 17.19 -8.29
CA TYR A 103 4.98 17.84 -9.55
C TYR A 103 5.87 19.07 -9.76
N ARG A 104 5.93 19.97 -8.78
CA ARG A 104 6.74 21.21 -8.83
C ARG A 104 8.22 20.93 -9.06
N SER A 105 8.78 19.94 -8.36
CA SER A 105 10.18 19.56 -8.49
C SER A 105 10.50 18.88 -9.82
N THR A 106 9.53 18.22 -10.46
CA THR A 106 9.72 17.50 -11.72
C THR A 106 9.47 18.39 -12.95
N VAL A 107 8.44 19.24 -12.89
CA VAL A 107 8.03 20.11 -14.01
C VAL A 107 8.69 21.47 -13.87
N ARG A 108 9.77 21.68 -14.63
CA ARG A 108 10.49 22.96 -14.68
C ARG A 108 9.56 24.09 -15.09
N HIS A 109 9.70 25.23 -14.42
CA HIS A 109 8.92 26.44 -14.67
C HIS A 109 7.39 26.23 -14.67
N SER A 110 6.90 25.27 -13.86
CA SER A 110 5.47 24.94 -13.81
C SER A 110 4.58 26.11 -13.39
N ASN A 111 5.11 27.11 -12.67
CA ASN A 111 4.34 28.22 -12.08
C ASN A 111 3.09 27.70 -11.35
N LEU A 112 3.22 26.53 -10.72
CA LEU A 112 2.13 25.84 -10.05
C LEU A 112 1.84 26.53 -8.72
N THR A 113 0.73 27.26 -8.69
CA THR A 113 0.16 27.80 -7.45
C THR A 113 -0.67 26.72 -6.75
N ASP A 114 -0.90 26.88 -5.45
CA ASP A 114 -1.70 25.92 -4.68
C ASP A 114 -3.14 25.83 -5.22
N GLU A 115 -3.74 26.95 -5.62
CA GLU A 115 -5.06 26.98 -6.26
C GLU A 115 -5.12 26.13 -7.54
N LYS A 116 -4.13 26.28 -8.44
CA LYS A 116 -4.05 25.48 -9.67
C LYS A 116 -3.83 24.01 -9.34
N TRP A 117 -2.96 23.73 -8.37
CA TRP A 117 -2.70 22.37 -7.93
C TRP A 117 -3.97 21.70 -7.40
N TYR A 118 -4.75 22.38 -6.57
CA TYR A 118 -5.99 21.83 -6.02
C TYR A 118 -7.03 21.46 -7.10
N ILE A 119 -7.12 22.25 -8.18
CA ILE A 119 -7.99 21.92 -9.33
C ILE A 119 -7.48 20.66 -10.04
N MET A 120 -6.17 20.56 -10.24
CA MET A 120 -5.52 19.41 -10.89
C MET A 120 -5.57 18.13 -10.04
N TYR A 121 -5.32 18.26 -8.74
CA TYR A 121 -5.19 17.16 -7.78
C TYR A 121 -6.45 16.30 -7.68
N LYS A 122 -7.64 16.93 -7.73
CA LYS A 122 -8.93 16.22 -7.70
C LYS A 122 -9.07 15.17 -8.80
N ASN A 123 -8.46 15.41 -9.95
CA ASN A 123 -8.52 14.54 -11.12
C ASN A 123 -7.20 13.81 -11.39
N ALA A 124 -6.22 13.95 -10.50
CA ALA A 124 -4.93 13.29 -10.65
C ALA A 124 -5.11 11.78 -10.52
N LYS A 125 -4.52 11.02 -11.44
CA LYS A 125 -4.49 9.57 -11.37
C LYS A 125 -3.31 9.14 -10.50
N VAL A 126 -3.55 8.21 -9.60
CA VAL A 126 -2.50 7.66 -8.73
C VAL A 126 -2.51 6.15 -8.84
N ASN A 127 -1.43 5.59 -9.37
CA ASN A 127 -1.23 4.15 -9.45
C ASN A 127 -0.38 3.73 -8.23
N ILE A 128 -0.91 2.80 -7.44
CA ILE A 128 -0.23 2.32 -6.23
C ILE A 128 0.28 0.91 -6.45
N LYS A 129 1.55 0.70 -6.10
CA LYS A 129 2.17 -0.59 -5.96
C LYS A 129 2.66 -0.76 -4.52
N VAL A 130 2.30 -1.87 -3.89
CA VAL A 130 2.78 -2.25 -2.56
C VAL A 130 3.48 -3.60 -2.67
N ASP A 131 4.77 -3.60 -2.35
CA ASP A 131 5.58 -4.79 -2.19
C ASP A 131 5.79 -4.99 -0.68
N PHE A 132 5.16 -6.02 -0.11
CA PHE A 132 5.27 -6.34 1.32
C PHE A 132 6.13 -7.59 1.53
N SER A 133 7.00 -7.59 2.54
CA SER A 133 7.75 -8.77 2.97
C SER A 133 7.74 -8.94 4.49
N VAL A 134 7.80 -10.20 4.95
CA VAL A 134 7.98 -10.51 6.36
C VAL A 134 9.47 -10.58 6.68
N ILE A 135 9.92 -9.77 7.63
CA ILE A 135 11.29 -9.83 8.14
C ILE A 135 11.36 -10.96 9.17
N ARG A 136 12.19 -11.97 8.89
CA ARG A 136 12.58 -12.96 9.90
C ARG A 136 13.75 -12.39 10.68
N THR A 137 13.51 -11.93 11.90
CA THR A 137 14.64 -11.68 12.82
C THR A 137 15.15 -13.03 13.30
N GLY A 138 16.24 -13.51 12.70
CA GLY A 138 17.05 -14.53 13.34
C GLY A 138 17.52 -13.96 14.67
N LEU A 139 17.24 -14.67 15.77
CA LEU A 139 18.00 -14.49 17.00
C LEU A 139 19.44 -14.89 16.67
N ASN A 140 20.28 -13.92 16.35
CA ASN A 140 21.70 -14.05 16.62
C ASN A 140 21.85 -13.71 18.12
N GLU A 141 21.54 -14.68 18.97
CA GLU A 141 22.12 -14.74 20.32
C GLU A 141 23.47 -15.47 20.25
#